data_AF-A0A069ILR0-F1
#
_entry.id   AF-A0A069ILR0-F1
#
_cell.length_a   1.000
_cell.length_b   1.000
_cell.length_c   1.000
_cell.angle_alpha   90.00
_cell.angle_beta   90.00
_cell.angle_gamma   90.00
#
_symmetry.space_group_name_H-M   'P 1'
#
loop_
_entity.id
_entity.type
_entity.pdbx_description
1 polymer ?
#
loop_
_entity_poly.entity_id
_entity_poly.type
_entity_poly.pdbx_seq_one_letter_code
_entity_poly.pdbx_strand_id
1 'polypeptide(L)'
;FGDGRRLTDLILLRDPRMNQPANTRVWLNVLQPDRWFHCVSGVAADTERMARVITGTAVGLVLSGGGARAYCHMGAIKALEEARVPIDFVGGASMGAVVAAGPALGWSFERLDYEIRRAFVESDPLSDLAFPIIAMSRARKVAGLLERAYGDIDLADLALPFFAVSSNLTSGRIEVHRTGLMRRAMRASIAIPGVLPPVVMDGQVLVDGAVLKNFPTSVMRQLNSGPIIGVDMSQTRGVDPAALENPPSWWKWVLSGAWKAGPPIVSILMRSATITTDAEMDQSRAAADVLILPKIGGTDIRDWKAYNEPVAAGYEATKAALADLPCPVGRIRNRPGSGAIAAGPEPTGA
;
A
#
# COMPACT_ATOMS: atom_id res chain seq x y z
N PHE A 1 -9.17 -17.92 -12.18
CA PHE A 1 -8.65 -18.57 -10.96
C PHE A 1 -9.82 -18.89 -10.05
N GLY A 2 -10.20 -20.16 -10.01
CA GLY A 2 -11.42 -20.67 -9.36
C GLY A 2 -11.14 -21.91 -8.51
N ASP A 3 -9.98 -21.98 -7.86
CA ASP A 3 -9.73 -23.04 -6.88
C ASP A 3 -10.29 -22.59 -5.55
N GLY A 4 -11.34 -23.27 -5.08
CA GLY A 4 -11.95 -23.12 -3.76
C GLY A 4 -11.01 -23.51 -2.61
N ARG A 5 -9.81 -22.92 -2.57
CA ARG A 5 -8.86 -23.07 -1.47
C ARG A 5 -9.52 -22.55 -0.20
N ARG A 6 -9.86 -23.46 0.69
CA ARG A 6 -10.42 -23.14 2.00
C ARG A 6 -9.31 -22.49 2.82
N LEU A 7 -9.36 -21.17 2.95
CA LEU A 7 -8.41 -20.42 3.79
C LEU A 7 -8.55 -20.90 5.24
N THR A 8 -7.43 -21.17 5.89
CA THR A 8 -7.38 -21.52 7.31
C THR A 8 -7.15 -20.26 8.13
N ASP A 9 -8.05 -20.00 9.07
CA ASP A 9 -8.02 -18.83 9.94
C ASP A 9 -7.55 -19.22 11.35
N LEU A 10 -6.53 -18.53 11.86
CA LEU A 10 -6.14 -18.57 13.26
C LEU A 10 -6.70 -17.35 13.99
N ILE A 11 -7.59 -17.57 14.95
CA ILE A 11 -8.13 -16.49 15.79
C ILE A 11 -7.46 -16.57 17.17
N LEU A 12 -6.63 -15.58 17.48
CA LEU A 12 -5.95 -15.45 18.76
C LEU A 12 -6.78 -14.56 19.70
N LEU A 13 -7.33 -15.18 20.74
CA LEU A 13 -8.02 -14.48 21.81
C LEU A 13 -7.00 -13.89 22.77
N ARG A 14 -6.97 -12.57 22.85
CA ARG A 14 -6.05 -11.78 23.67
C ARG A 14 -6.70 -11.40 24.99
N ASP A 15 -5.85 -11.27 26.01
CA ASP A 15 -6.23 -10.67 27.28
C ASP A 15 -6.50 -9.17 27.07
N PRO A 16 -7.64 -8.62 27.54
CA PRO A 16 -7.95 -7.18 27.44
C PRO A 16 -6.89 -6.26 28.04
N ARG A 17 -6.06 -6.76 28.97
CA ARG A 17 -4.96 -6.02 29.60
C ARG A 17 -3.75 -5.86 28.69
N MET A 18 -3.68 -6.61 27.58
CA MET A 18 -2.60 -6.47 26.61
C MET A 18 -2.84 -5.25 25.71
N ASN A 19 -1.99 -4.25 25.87
CA ASN A 19 -2.03 -3.02 25.06
C ASN A 19 -1.89 -3.29 23.55
N GLN A 20 -1.16 -4.33 23.16
CA GLN A 20 -0.99 -4.74 21.76
C GLN A 20 -0.80 -6.26 21.66
N PRO A 21 -1.09 -6.88 20.50
CA PRO A 21 -0.69 -8.26 20.26
C PRO A 21 0.84 -8.44 20.35
N ALA A 22 1.26 -9.64 20.70
CA ALA A 22 2.68 -9.98 20.83
C ALA A 22 2.89 -11.48 20.68
N ASN A 23 4.09 -11.88 20.24
CA ASN A 23 4.53 -13.28 20.14
C ASN A 23 3.68 -14.15 19.20
N THR A 24 3.03 -13.54 18.21
CA THR A 24 2.15 -14.26 17.26
C THR A 24 2.93 -15.29 16.44
N ARG A 25 4.21 -15.03 16.14
CA ARG A 25 5.06 -15.91 15.33
C ARG A 25 5.21 -17.32 15.89
N VAL A 26 5.14 -17.51 17.20
CA VAL A 26 5.20 -18.84 17.82
C VAL A 26 4.06 -19.72 17.31
N TRP A 27 2.86 -19.15 17.20
CA TRP A 27 1.69 -19.84 16.66
C TRP A 27 1.78 -20.03 15.15
N LEU A 28 2.23 -19.01 14.41
CA LEU A 28 2.33 -19.09 12.96
C LEU A 28 3.32 -20.16 12.50
N ASN A 29 4.45 -20.31 13.20
CA ASN A 29 5.46 -21.31 12.88
C ASN A 29 4.95 -22.74 13.06
N VAL A 30 4.01 -22.96 14.00
CA VAL A 30 3.46 -24.28 14.33
C VAL A 30 2.24 -24.60 13.47
N LEU A 31 1.30 -23.67 13.36
CA LEU A 31 -0.01 -23.91 12.76
C LEU A 31 -0.06 -23.60 11.26
N GLN A 32 0.87 -22.78 10.77
CA GLN A 32 0.95 -22.34 9.37
C GLN A 32 -0.41 -21.91 8.76
N PRO A 33 -1.19 -21.04 9.42
CA PRO A 33 -2.50 -20.63 8.90
C PRO A 33 -2.35 -19.69 7.69
N ASP A 34 -3.34 -19.68 6.80
CA ASP A 34 -3.35 -18.72 5.68
C ASP A 34 -3.60 -17.28 6.17
N ARG A 35 -4.42 -17.12 7.24
CA ARG A 35 -4.77 -15.84 7.87
C ARG A 35 -4.77 -15.96 9.38
N TRP A 36 -4.48 -14.85 10.05
CA TRP A 36 -4.56 -14.77 11.51
C TRP A 36 -5.19 -13.46 11.93
N PHE A 37 -5.90 -13.51 13.04
CA PHE A 37 -6.67 -12.40 13.58
C PHE A 37 -6.48 -12.32 15.09
N HIS A 38 -6.37 -11.09 15.58
CA HIS A 38 -6.30 -10.80 17.01
C HIS A 38 -7.64 -10.28 17.48
N CYS A 39 -8.19 -10.87 18.54
CA CYS A 39 -9.49 -10.47 19.09
C CYS A 39 -9.44 -10.44 20.62
N VAL A 40 -10.16 -9.51 21.23
CA VAL A 40 -10.37 -9.45 22.68
C VAL A 40 -11.79 -9.89 22.97
N SER A 41 -11.94 -10.92 23.82
CA SER A 41 -13.26 -11.41 24.21
C SER A 41 -14.06 -10.32 24.93
N GLY A 42 -15.34 -10.16 24.56
CA GLY A 42 -16.23 -9.14 25.13
C GLY A 42 -16.10 -7.75 24.49
N VAL A 43 -15.15 -7.53 23.57
CA VAL A 43 -15.09 -6.29 22.78
C VAL A 43 -15.99 -6.41 21.56
N ALA A 44 -17.02 -5.56 21.49
CA ALA A 44 -18.02 -5.59 20.41
C ALA A 44 -17.38 -5.39 19.03
N ALA A 45 -16.46 -4.44 18.88
CA ALA A 45 -15.78 -4.15 17.61
C ALA A 45 -14.99 -5.36 17.06
N ASP A 46 -14.37 -6.15 17.93
CA ASP A 46 -13.65 -7.36 17.53
C ASP A 46 -14.61 -8.48 17.11
N THR A 47 -15.73 -8.61 17.83
CA THR A 47 -16.80 -9.57 17.50
C THR A 47 -17.42 -9.23 16.14
N GLU A 48 -17.72 -7.95 15.90
CA GLU A 48 -18.26 -7.47 14.63
C GLU A 48 -17.28 -7.68 13.47
N ARG A 49 -15.98 -7.41 13.68
CA ARG A 49 -14.95 -7.70 12.67
C ARG A 49 -14.91 -9.18 12.34
N MET A 50 -14.92 -10.07 13.34
CA MET A 50 -14.94 -11.51 13.10
C MET A 50 -16.22 -11.98 12.41
N ALA A 51 -17.38 -11.43 12.77
CA ALA A 51 -18.63 -11.69 12.06
C ALA A 51 -18.52 -11.28 10.58
N ARG A 52 -17.91 -10.12 10.28
CA ARG A 52 -17.65 -9.69 8.90
C ARG A 52 -16.69 -10.61 8.15
N VAL A 53 -15.61 -11.07 8.80
CA VAL A 53 -14.65 -12.02 8.21
C VAL A 53 -15.34 -13.34 7.85
N ILE A 54 -16.08 -13.93 8.80
CA ILE A 54 -16.75 -15.22 8.63
C ILE A 54 -17.86 -15.14 7.57
N THR A 55 -18.59 -14.03 7.49
CA THR A 55 -19.69 -13.82 6.52
C THR A 55 -19.20 -13.32 5.15
N GLY A 56 -17.89 -13.15 4.98
CA GLY A 56 -17.29 -12.62 3.75
C GLY A 56 -17.75 -11.19 3.43
N THR A 57 -17.97 -10.37 4.46
CA THR A 57 -18.33 -8.94 4.34
C THR A 57 -17.25 -8.03 4.90
N ALA A 58 -16.11 -8.59 5.33
CA ALA A 58 -14.96 -7.82 5.79
C ALA A 58 -14.41 -6.92 4.67
N VAL A 59 -14.17 -5.66 5.01
CA VAL A 59 -13.75 -4.65 4.04
C VAL A 59 -12.22 -4.57 4.03
N GLY A 60 -11.62 -4.78 2.86
CA GLY A 60 -10.19 -4.60 2.64
C GLY A 60 -9.89 -3.26 2.00
N LEU A 61 -8.94 -2.50 2.56
CA LEU A 61 -8.44 -1.25 2.00
C LEU A 61 -7.07 -1.45 1.35
N VAL A 62 -6.93 -1.05 0.10
CA VAL A 62 -5.67 -1.13 -0.66
C VAL A 62 -5.23 0.24 -1.12
N LEU A 63 -3.99 0.60 -0.78
CA LEU A 63 -3.41 1.90 -1.06
C LEU A 63 -2.23 1.75 -2.04
N SER A 64 -2.35 2.35 -3.21
CA SER A 64 -1.27 2.36 -4.20
C SER A 64 -0.05 3.17 -3.76
N GLY A 65 1.10 2.97 -4.41
CA GLY A 65 2.28 3.83 -4.27
C GLY A 65 2.22 5.08 -5.16
N GLY A 66 2.97 6.13 -4.79
CA GLY A 66 2.91 7.42 -5.51
C GLY A 66 3.64 8.61 -4.88
N GLY A 67 4.62 8.37 -3.99
CA GLY A 67 5.38 9.45 -3.33
C GLY A 67 4.48 10.45 -2.57
N ALA A 68 4.75 11.74 -2.67
CA ALA A 68 3.98 12.80 -2.02
C ALA A 68 2.50 12.85 -2.43
N ARG A 69 2.17 12.47 -3.67
CA ARG A 69 0.76 12.39 -4.12
C ARG A 69 -0.04 11.36 -3.32
N ALA A 70 0.62 10.38 -2.71
CA ALA A 70 0.02 9.39 -1.84
C ALA A 70 -0.59 9.95 -0.55
N TYR A 71 -0.34 11.23 -0.22
CA TYR A 71 -1.05 11.87 0.89
C TYR A 71 -2.57 11.93 0.66
N CYS A 72 -3.06 11.72 -0.57
CA CYS A 72 -4.51 11.51 -0.80
C CYS A 72 -5.09 10.34 -0.02
N HIS A 73 -4.29 9.33 0.31
CA HIS A 73 -4.73 8.21 1.13
C HIS A 73 -5.17 8.63 2.53
N MET A 74 -4.56 9.69 3.08
CA MET A 74 -5.00 10.27 4.36
C MET A 74 -6.43 10.77 4.26
N GLY A 75 -6.73 11.53 3.21
CA GLY A 75 -8.09 12.01 2.95
C GLY A 75 -9.09 10.88 2.76
N ALA A 76 -8.68 9.82 2.06
CA ALA A 76 -9.51 8.64 1.87
C ALA A 76 -9.81 7.93 3.19
N ILE A 77 -8.81 7.69 4.04
CA ILE A 77 -9.01 7.10 5.37
C ILE A 77 -9.95 7.95 6.22
N LYS A 78 -9.75 9.27 6.24
CA LYS A 78 -10.62 10.19 6.97
C LYS A 78 -12.08 10.11 6.50
N ALA A 79 -12.31 10.12 5.19
CA ALA A 79 -13.66 10.02 4.63
C ALA A 79 -14.32 8.67 4.95
N LEU A 80 -13.56 7.57 4.91
CA LEU A 80 -14.05 6.24 5.30
C LEU A 80 -14.43 6.17 6.78
N GLU A 81 -13.61 6.76 7.65
CA GLU A 81 -13.88 6.84 9.10
C GLU A 81 -15.14 7.66 9.40
N GLU A 82 -15.28 8.86 8.81
CA GLU A 82 -16.47 9.71 8.96
C GLU A 82 -17.74 9.03 8.44
N ALA A 83 -17.63 8.27 7.34
CA ALA A 83 -18.72 7.47 6.78
C ALA A 83 -18.99 6.15 7.55
N ARG A 84 -18.22 5.86 8.62
CA ARG A 84 -18.29 4.62 9.41
C ARG A 84 -18.14 3.36 8.57
N VAL A 85 -17.33 3.42 7.51
CA VAL A 85 -16.96 2.24 6.72
C VAL A 85 -15.87 1.50 7.50
N PRO A 86 -16.09 0.23 7.90
CA PRO A 86 -15.06 -0.51 8.63
C PRO A 86 -13.85 -0.77 7.72
N ILE A 87 -12.65 -0.79 8.30
CA ILE A 87 -11.43 -1.29 7.66
C ILE A 87 -11.02 -2.53 8.43
N ASP A 88 -11.17 -3.70 7.82
CA ASP A 88 -10.92 -5.00 8.47
C ASP A 88 -9.59 -5.63 7.99
N PHE A 89 -9.15 -5.25 6.80
CA PHE A 89 -7.83 -5.58 6.24
C PHE A 89 -7.25 -4.34 5.60
N VAL A 90 -5.93 -4.18 5.62
CA VAL A 90 -5.28 -3.04 4.96
C VAL A 90 -3.94 -3.42 4.35
N GLY A 91 -3.58 -2.82 3.22
CA GLY A 91 -2.27 -3.05 2.65
C GLY A 91 -1.92 -2.10 1.51
N GLY A 92 -0.67 -2.12 1.08
CA GLY A 92 -0.23 -1.22 0.03
C GLY A 92 1.20 -1.43 -0.45
N ALA A 93 1.64 -0.52 -1.31
CA ALA A 93 3.00 -0.46 -1.83
C ALA A 93 3.58 0.95 -1.62
N SER A 94 4.89 1.05 -1.39
CA SER A 94 5.58 2.33 -1.18
C SER A 94 4.90 3.17 -0.09
N MET A 95 4.68 4.46 -0.34
CA MET A 95 3.95 5.35 0.57
C MET A 95 2.52 4.85 0.91
N GLY A 96 1.87 4.10 0.02
CA GLY A 96 0.60 3.45 0.33
C GLY A 96 0.73 2.45 1.49
N ALA A 97 1.83 1.70 1.55
CA ALA A 97 2.11 0.78 2.67
C ALA A 97 2.37 1.55 3.98
N VAL A 98 3.09 2.66 3.90
CA VAL A 98 3.39 3.55 5.04
C VAL A 98 2.14 4.18 5.62
N VAL A 99 1.18 4.60 4.78
CA VAL A 99 -0.11 5.12 5.24
C VAL A 99 -1.01 3.99 5.78
N ALA A 100 -1.04 2.83 5.09
CA ALA A 100 -1.77 1.64 5.51
C ALA A 100 -1.35 1.08 6.88
N ALA A 101 -0.10 1.33 7.28
CA ALA A 101 0.43 0.95 8.58
C ALA A 101 -0.35 1.56 9.75
N GLY A 102 -0.85 2.79 9.63
CA GLY A 102 -1.56 3.49 10.70
C GLY A 102 -2.81 2.72 11.15
N PRO A 103 -3.78 2.49 10.26
CA PRO A 103 -4.95 1.67 10.58
C PRO A 103 -4.57 0.27 11.07
N ALA A 104 -3.53 -0.34 10.51
CA ALA A 104 -3.07 -1.67 10.95
C ALA A 104 -2.56 -1.70 12.40
N LEU A 105 -1.95 -0.61 12.85
CA LEU A 105 -1.51 -0.39 14.23
C LEU A 105 -2.65 0.08 15.15
N GLY A 106 -3.86 0.29 14.63
CA GLY A 106 -4.99 0.82 15.39
C GLY A 106 -4.85 2.31 15.73
N TRP A 107 -4.12 3.08 14.93
CA TRP A 107 -3.99 4.52 15.14
C TRP A 107 -5.28 5.26 14.76
N SER A 108 -5.61 6.31 15.53
CA SER A 108 -6.60 7.30 15.09
C SER A 108 -6.07 8.11 13.92
N PHE A 109 -6.96 8.76 13.18
CA PHE A 109 -6.58 9.64 12.09
C PHE A 109 -5.63 10.75 12.54
N GLU A 110 -5.83 11.35 13.72
CA GLU A 110 -4.98 12.42 14.26
C GLU A 110 -3.55 11.94 14.50
N ARG A 111 -3.40 10.73 15.04
CA ARG A 111 -2.07 10.13 15.24
C ARG A 111 -1.41 9.82 13.90
N LEU A 112 -2.15 9.27 12.95
CA LEU A 112 -1.63 9.01 11.62
C LEU A 112 -1.19 10.30 10.92
N ASP A 113 -2.01 11.37 10.97
CA ASP A 113 -1.69 12.69 10.42
C ASP A 113 -0.43 13.27 11.06
N TYR A 114 -0.31 13.21 12.39
CA TYR A 114 0.88 13.64 13.12
C TYR A 114 2.14 12.91 12.67
N GLU A 115 2.12 11.57 12.63
CA GLU A 115 3.31 10.78 12.27
C GLU A 115 3.73 10.99 10.81
N ILE A 116 2.76 11.09 9.88
CA ILE A 116 3.05 11.33 8.46
C ILE A 116 3.61 12.74 8.25
N ARG A 117 2.98 13.77 8.84
CA ARG A 117 3.47 15.15 8.74
C ARG A 117 4.88 15.26 9.30
N ARG A 118 5.12 14.73 10.50
CA ARG A 118 6.42 14.79 11.14
C ARG A 118 7.50 14.06 10.35
N ALA A 119 7.20 12.86 9.84
CA ALA A 119 8.19 12.04 9.15
C ALA A 119 8.50 12.55 7.74
N PHE A 120 7.48 12.95 6.97
CA PHE A 120 7.63 13.20 5.54
C PHE A 120 7.39 14.65 5.11
N VAL A 121 6.69 15.47 5.90
CA VAL A 121 6.35 16.87 5.52
C VAL A 121 7.27 17.88 6.22
N GLU A 122 7.39 17.77 7.54
CA GLU A 122 8.20 18.66 8.39
C GLU A 122 9.68 18.31 8.35
N SER A 123 9.98 17.05 8.01
CA SER A 123 11.34 16.56 7.79
C SER A 123 11.53 16.25 6.31
N ASP A 124 12.72 16.54 5.78
CA ASP A 124 13.13 16.01 4.47
C ASP A 124 13.75 14.62 4.66
N PRO A 125 13.02 13.51 4.49
CA PRO A 125 13.52 12.17 4.79
C PRO A 125 14.71 11.76 3.92
N LEU A 126 14.89 12.38 2.75
CA LEU A 126 15.92 12.06 1.76
C LEU A 126 17.15 12.99 1.85
N SER A 127 17.22 13.86 2.86
CA SER A 127 18.28 14.87 2.99
C SER A 127 19.66 14.31 3.32
N ASP A 128 19.80 13.01 3.61
CA ASP A 128 21.07 12.35 3.98
C ASP A 128 21.84 11.87 2.74
N LEU A 129 22.38 12.83 2.00
CA LEU A 129 23.06 12.61 0.71
C LEU A 129 24.21 11.59 0.79
N ALA A 130 24.30 10.75 -0.24
CA ALA A 130 25.36 9.79 -0.47
C ALA A 130 26.14 10.14 -1.76
N PHE A 131 27.41 9.74 -1.81
CA PHE A 131 28.16 9.76 -3.07
C PHE A 131 27.64 8.60 -3.94
N PRO A 132 27.12 8.84 -5.15
CA PRO A 132 26.22 7.89 -5.81
C PRO A 132 26.99 6.78 -6.53
N ILE A 133 27.42 5.77 -5.78
CA ILE A 133 27.82 4.46 -6.33
C ILE A 133 26.60 3.52 -6.45
N ILE A 134 25.66 3.61 -5.49
CA ILE A 134 24.47 2.73 -5.42
C ILE A 134 23.15 3.53 -5.33
N ALA A 135 23.12 4.66 -4.61
CA ALA A 135 21.92 5.48 -4.42
C ALA A 135 22.30 6.93 -4.03
N MET A 136 21.33 7.84 -4.12
CA MET A 136 21.52 9.27 -3.79
C MET A 136 21.43 9.59 -2.29
N SER A 137 20.72 8.79 -1.50
CA SER A 137 20.61 8.94 -0.04
C SER A 137 21.20 7.72 0.67
N ARG A 138 21.71 7.90 1.89
CA ARG A 138 22.19 6.80 2.75
C ARG A 138 21.05 6.05 3.44
N ALA A 139 19.83 6.56 3.36
CA ALA A 139 18.61 6.06 4.00
C ALA A 139 18.65 5.89 5.53
N ARG A 140 19.64 6.49 6.22
CA ARG A 140 19.73 6.42 7.68
C ARG A 140 18.61 7.23 8.32
N LYS A 141 18.28 8.38 7.73
CA LYS A 141 17.21 9.24 8.24
C LYS A 141 15.83 8.58 8.10
N VAL A 142 15.52 8.06 6.91
CA VAL A 142 14.32 7.23 6.68
C VAL A 142 14.27 6.06 7.66
N ALA A 143 15.35 5.30 7.83
CA ALA A 143 15.37 4.17 8.76
C ALA A 143 15.06 4.59 10.21
N GLY A 144 15.66 5.68 10.69
CA GLY A 144 15.38 6.21 12.03
C GLY A 144 13.97 6.80 12.20
N LEU A 145 13.36 7.33 11.13
CA LEU A 145 11.96 7.75 11.14
C LEU A 145 11.02 6.54 11.24
N LEU A 146 11.27 5.50 10.45
CA LEU A 146 10.49 4.25 10.51
C LEU A 146 10.63 3.55 11.87
N GLU A 147 11.84 3.54 12.44
CA GLU A 147 12.10 3.00 13.78
C GLU A 147 11.36 3.78 14.86
N ARG A 148 11.32 5.12 14.79
CA ARG A 148 10.55 5.93 15.74
C ARG A 148 9.04 5.74 15.60
N ALA A 149 8.53 5.71 14.37
CA ALA A 149 7.11 5.59 14.10
C ALA A 149 6.56 4.21 14.48
N TYR A 150 7.32 3.14 14.20
CA TYR A 150 6.82 1.77 14.30
C TYR A 150 7.52 0.91 15.36
N GLY A 151 8.67 1.33 15.89
CA GLY A 151 9.47 0.54 16.83
C GLY A 151 9.91 -0.81 16.25
N ASP A 152 10.08 -1.79 17.14
CA ASP A 152 10.38 -3.18 16.83
C ASP A 152 9.13 -4.07 16.87
N ILE A 153 8.07 -3.62 16.18
CA ILE A 153 6.82 -4.38 16.03
C ILE A 153 7.00 -5.43 14.92
N ASP A 154 6.60 -6.67 15.19
CA ASP A 154 6.45 -7.69 14.15
C ASP A 154 5.11 -7.49 13.42
N LEU A 155 5.10 -7.58 12.10
CA LEU A 155 3.87 -7.47 11.31
C LEU A 155 2.81 -8.52 11.69
N ALA A 156 3.22 -9.67 12.24
CA ALA A 156 2.30 -10.68 12.76
C ALA A 156 1.50 -10.20 13.98
N ASP A 157 2.03 -9.21 14.71
CA ASP A 157 1.47 -8.67 15.96
C ASP A 157 0.60 -7.41 15.73
N LEU A 158 0.23 -7.10 14.49
CA LEU A 158 -0.63 -5.96 14.16
C LEU A 158 -2.09 -6.20 14.53
N ALA A 159 -2.81 -5.14 14.90
CA ALA A 159 -4.21 -5.21 15.32
C ALA A 159 -5.13 -5.64 14.17
N LEU A 160 -4.86 -5.15 12.96
CA LEU A 160 -5.53 -5.58 11.74
C LEU A 160 -4.56 -6.38 10.84
N PRO A 161 -5.07 -7.37 10.11
CA PRO A 161 -4.34 -8.00 9.02
C PRO A 161 -3.78 -6.96 8.05
N PHE A 162 -2.46 -6.98 7.89
CA PHE A 162 -1.70 -6.04 7.09
C PHE A 162 -0.79 -6.74 6.08
N PHE A 163 -0.57 -6.09 4.94
CA PHE A 163 0.55 -6.43 4.08
C PHE A 163 1.21 -5.21 3.46
N ALA A 164 2.51 -5.34 3.20
CA ALA A 164 3.25 -4.41 2.36
C ALA A 164 3.86 -5.16 1.17
N VAL A 165 4.02 -4.48 0.03
CA VAL A 165 4.65 -5.08 -1.14
C VAL A 165 5.98 -4.38 -1.45
N SER A 166 7.02 -5.18 -1.70
CA SER A 166 8.24 -4.73 -2.35
C SER A 166 8.48 -5.51 -3.65
N SER A 167 9.35 -5.00 -4.51
CA SER A 167 9.75 -5.69 -5.74
C SER A 167 11.06 -6.42 -5.50
N ASN A 168 11.09 -7.73 -5.73
CA ASN A 168 12.29 -8.54 -5.55
C ASN A 168 13.06 -8.60 -6.88
N LEU A 169 14.20 -7.92 -6.94
CA LEU A 169 15.06 -7.87 -8.13
C LEU A 169 15.83 -9.18 -8.36
N THR A 170 15.98 -10.01 -7.34
CA THR A 170 16.64 -11.31 -7.45
C THR A 170 15.71 -12.34 -8.10
N SER A 171 14.43 -12.37 -7.73
CA SER A 171 13.46 -13.35 -8.25
C SER A 171 12.57 -12.83 -9.38
N GLY A 172 12.52 -11.51 -9.61
CA GLY A 172 11.62 -10.88 -10.57
C GLY A 172 10.14 -10.93 -10.18
N ARG A 173 9.84 -11.21 -8.89
CA ARG A 173 8.48 -11.31 -8.36
C ARG A 173 8.24 -10.25 -7.29
N ILE A 174 6.98 -10.03 -6.96
CA ILE A 174 6.64 -9.26 -5.76
C ILE A 174 6.96 -10.06 -4.50
N GLU A 175 7.43 -9.36 -3.48
CA GLU A 175 7.60 -9.87 -2.12
C GLU A 175 6.46 -9.29 -1.26
N VAL A 176 5.68 -10.16 -0.61
CA VAL A 176 4.55 -9.75 0.22
C VAL A 176 4.92 -9.89 1.70
N HIS A 177 5.13 -8.75 2.35
CA HIS A 177 5.51 -8.68 3.76
C HIS A 177 4.28 -8.76 4.64
N ARG A 178 4.12 -9.86 5.37
CA ARG A 178 3.08 -10.04 6.41
C ARG A 178 3.63 -10.40 7.79
N THR A 179 4.92 -10.73 7.88
CA THR A 179 5.61 -11.08 9.13
C THR A 179 6.99 -10.43 9.17
N GLY A 180 7.62 -10.41 10.35
CA GLY A 180 8.92 -9.79 10.55
C GLY A 180 8.82 -8.31 10.91
N LEU A 181 9.98 -7.67 11.14
CA LEU A 181 10.03 -6.29 11.63
C LEU A 181 9.38 -5.32 10.64
N MET A 182 8.34 -4.63 11.11
CA MET A 182 7.56 -3.68 10.33
C MET A 182 8.44 -2.61 9.68
N ARG A 183 9.35 -1.99 10.45
CA ARG A 183 10.29 -0.98 9.92
C ARG A 183 11.16 -1.50 8.77
N ARG A 184 11.51 -2.80 8.77
CA ARG A 184 12.32 -3.42 7.71
C ARG A 184 11.49 -3.65 6.44
N ALA A 185 10.28 -4.18 6.59
CA ALA A 185 9.32 -4.33 5.49
C ALA A 185 8.97 -2.98 4.85
N MET A 186 8.71 -1.95 5.68
CA MET A 186 8.46 -0.59 5.20
C MET A 186 9.66 -0.05 4.44
N ARG A 187 10.88 -0.20 4.98
CA ARG A 187 12.11 0.25 4.35
C ARG A 187 12.35 -0.40 2.99
N ALA A 188 12.00 -1.68 2.82
CA ALA A 188 12.05 -2.36 1.53
C ALA A 188 10.97 -1.83 0.57
N SER A 189 9.73 -1.69 1.04
CA SER A 189 8.58 -1.20 0.25
C SER A 189 8.78 0.21 -0.32
N ILE A 190 9.53 1.09 0.36
CA ILE A 190 9.83 2.46 -0.09
C ILE A 190 11.23 2.63 -0.71
N ALA A 191 11.96 1.54 -0.97
CA ALA A 191 13.34 1.57 -1.47
C ALA A 191 13.41 1.96 -2.95
N ILE A 192 13.06 3.20 -3.27
CA ILE A 192 12.98 3.70 -4.64
C ILE A 192 14.35 3.59 -5.35
N PRO A 193 14.46 2.84 -6.48
CA PRO A 193 15.71 2.70 -7.21
C PRO A 193 16.36 4.04 -7.57
N GLY A 194 17.68 4.13 -7.35
CA GLY A 194 18.46 5.35 -7.56
C GLY A 194 18.30 6.42 -6.48
N VAL A 195 17.19 6.43 -5.72
CA VAL A 195 16.97 7.38 -4.61
C VAL A 195 17.47 6.79 -3.29
N LEU A 196 16.99 5.60 -2.95
CA LEU A 196 17.35 4.88 -1.73
C LEU A 196 18.06 3.56 -2.10
N PRO A 197 19.04 3.12 -1.29
CA PRO A 197 19.70 1.85 -1.53
C PRO A 197 18.68 0.70 -1.40
N PRO A 198 18.84 -0.36 -2.20
CA PRO A 198 18.02 -1.56 -2.07
C PRO A 198 18.20 -2.18 -0.69
N VAL A 199 17.20 -2.94 -0.25
CA VAL A 199 17.20 -3.62 1.04
C VAL A 199 17.46 -5.09 0.81
N VAL A 200 18.42 -5.66 1.53
CA VAL A 200 18.69 -7.09 1.47
C VAL A 200 17.94 -7.79 2.60
N MET A 201 17.03 -8.71 2.23
CA MET A 201 16.28 -9.55 3.17
C MET A 201 16.44 -11.01 2.74
N ASP A 202 16.94 -11.84 3.66
CA ASP A 202 17.12 -13.29 3.44
C ASP A 202 17.86 -13.62 2.12
N GLY A 203 18.91 -12.83 1.83
CA GLY A 203 19.73 -12.97 0.62
C GLY A 203 19.10 -12.41 -0.66
N GLN A 204 17.87 -11.89 -0.60
CA GLN A 204 17.16 -11.29 -1.73
C GLN A 204 17.31 -9.78 -1.77
N VAL A 205 17.41 -9.21 -2.97
CA VAL A 205 17.52 -7.76 -3.19
C VAL A 205 16.14 -7.17 -3.43
N LEU A 206 15.67 -6.35 -2.50
CA LEU A 206 14.34 -5.73 -2.54
C LEU A 206 14.43 -4.24 -2.84
N VAL A 207 13.54 -3.77 -3.72
CA VAL A 207 13.31 -2.35 -4.02
C VAL A 207 11.83 -2.01 -3.88
N ASP A 208 11.49 -0.73 -4.11
CA ASP A 208 10.14 -0.23 -3.98
C ASP A 208 9.09 -1.12 -4.69
N GLY A 209 7.97 -1.38 -4.01
CA GLY A 209 6.88 -2.22 -4.52
C GLY A 209 6.21 -1.68 -5.78
N ALA A 210 6.28 -0.37 -6.00
CA ALA A 210 5.77 0.30 -7.19
C ALA A 210 6.46 -0.12 -8.48
N VAL A 211 7.65 -0.71 -8.40
CA VAL A 211 8.40 -1.20 -9.57
C VAL A 211 7.65 -2.35 -10.26
N LEU A 212 7.20 -3.35 -9.52
CA LEU A 212 6.48 -4.50 -10.10
C LEU A 212 4.96 -4.45 -9.88
N LYS A 213 4.48 -3.91 -8.75
CA LYS A 213 3.05 -3.91 -8.41
C LYS A 213 2.67 -2.70 -7.56
N ASN A 214 2.49 -1.56 -8.23
CA ASN A 214 2.11 -0.31 -7.56
C ASN A 214 0.74 -0.33 -6.90
N PHE A 215 -0.20 -1.11 -7.42
CA PHE A 215 -1.55 -1.25 -6.86
C PHE A 215 -1.86 -2.72 -6.55
N PRO A 216 -1.52 -3.21 -5.33
CA PRO A 216 -1.52 -4.64 -5.00
C PRO A 216 -2.90 -5.17 -4.57
N THR A 217 -3.97 -4.79 -5.26
CA THR A 217 -5.35 -5.26 -5.00
C THR A 217 -5.51 -6.76 -5.15
N SER A 218 -4.76 -7.36 -6.07
CA SER A 218 -4.71 -8.82 -6.24
C SER A 218 -4.20 -9.55 -5.01
N VAL A 219 -3.29 -8.94 -4.23
CA VAL A 219 -2.81 -9.49 -2.95
C VAL A 219 -3.94 -9.44 -1.92
N MET A 220 -4.65 -8.31 -1.83
CA MET A 220 -5.81 -8.20 -0.94
C MET A 220 -6.89 -9.22 -1.29
N ARG A 221 -7.17 -9.46 -2.58
CA ARG A 221 -8.16 -10.45 -3.01
C ARG A 221 -7.80 -11.89 -2.61
N GLN A 222 -6.51 -12.20 -2.47
CA GLN A 222 -6.07 -13.52 -1.97
C GLN A 222 -6.29 -13.67 -0.46
N LEU A 223 -6.32 -12.56 0.30
CA LEU A 223 -6.44 -12.55 1.76
C LEU A 223 -7.89 -12.30 2.22
N ASN A 224 -8.63 -11.49 1.49
CA ASN A 224 -9.97 -11.06 1.85
C ASN A 224 -11.01 -11.54 0.83
N SER A 225 -12.03 -12.23 1.35
CA SER A 225 -13.17 -12.70 0.56
C SER A 225 -14.30 -11.68 0.46
N GLY A 226 -14.25 -10.60 1.24
CA GLY A 226 -15.23 -9.51 1.21
C GLY A 226 -14.88 -8.37 0.25
N PRO A 227 -15.58 -7.24 0.36
CA PRO A 227 -15.38 -6.08 -0.49
C PRO A 227 -13.96 -5.49 -0.38
N ILE A 228 -13.43 -5.00 -1.50
CA ILE A 228 -12.14 -4.31 -1.57
C ILE A 228 -12.37 -2.87 -2.01
N ILE A 229 -11.97 -1.92 -1.16
CA ILE A 229 -11.81 -0.52 -1.50
C ILE A 229 -10.37 -0.31 -1.94
N GLY A 230 -10.18 0.21 -3.14
CA GLY A 230 -8.86 0.51 -3.68
C GLY A 230 -8.71 2.01 -3.95
N VAL A 231 -7.68 2.63 -3.37
CA VAL A 231 -7.32 4.03 -3.63
C VAL A 231 -6.11 4.05 -4.55
N ASP A 232 -6.33 4.45 -5.79
CA ASP A 232 -5.32 4.43 -6.84
C ASP A 232 -4.97 5.84 -7.33
N MET A 233 -3.71 6.23 -7.13
CA MET A 233 -3.13 7.44 -7.73
C MET A 233 -2.04 7.13 -8.75
N SER A 234 -1.98 5.91 -9.29
CA SER A 234 -1.00 5.49 -10.30
C SER A 234 -1.16 6.16 -11.67
N GLN A 235 -1.92 7.25 -11.78
CA GLN A 235 -2.22 7.94 -13.03
C GLN A 235 -0.95 8.20 -13.85
N THR A 236 -1.04 7.77 -15.12
CA THR A 236 0.04 7.59 -16.07
C THR A 236 0.82 8.89 -16.30
N ARG A 237 2.12 8.88 -15.99
CA ARG A 237 3.06 9.92 -16.38
C ARG A 237 3.28 9.91 -17.90
N GLY A 238 3.26 11.08 -18.54
CA GLY A 238 4.20 11.35 -19.62
C GLY A 238 5.58 11.63 -19.01
N VAL A 239 6.66 11.21 -19.65
CA VAL A 239 7.98 11.81 -19.38
C VAL A 239 8.01 13.13 -20.14
N ASP A 240 8.36 14.24 -19.50
CA ASP A 240 8.50 15.53 -20.18
C ASP A 240 9.64 15.43 -21.23
N PRO A 241 9.32 15.43 -22.54
CA PRO A 241 10.33 15.28 -23.58
C PRO A 241 11.34 16.44 -23.59
N ALA A 242 10.90 17.64 -23.19
CA ALA A 242 11.74 18.84 -23.19
C ALA A 242 12.87 18.77 -22.16
N ALA A 243 12.67 18.05 -21.05
CA ALA A 243 13.69 17.82 -20.03
C ALA A 243 14.76 16.80 -20.45
N LEU A 244 14.50 16.01 -21.50
CA LEU A 244 15.41 14.98 -22.02
C LEU A 244 16.26 15.45 -23.19
N GLU A 245 15.74 16.34 -24.04
CA GLU A 245 16.45 16.81 -25.24
C GLU A 245 17.65 17.72 -24.92
N ASN A 246 17.62 18.45 -23.79
CA ASN A 246 18.71 19.36 -23.41
C ASN A 246 19.03 19.27 -21.91
N PRO A 247 19.81 18.26 -21.46
CA PRO A 247 20.23 18.21 -20.07
C PRO A 247 21.12 19.41 -19.73
N PRO A 248 20.86 20.16 -18.63
CA PRO A 248 21.72 21.26 -18.24
C PRO A 248 23.14 20.76 -17.97
N SER A 249 24.14 21.53 -18.41
CA SER A 249 25.55 21.26 -18.06
C SER A 249 25.68 21.01 -16.56
N TRP A 250 26.41 19.95 -16.19
CA TRP A 250 26.57 19.50 -14.80
C TRP A 250 26.94 20.63 -13.83
N TRP A 251 27.78 21.57 -14.27
CA TRP A 251 28.13 22.77 -13.50
C TRP A 251 26.94 23.73 -13.31
N LYS A 252 26.15 23.99 -14.36
CA LYS A 252 24.95 24.83 -14.29
C LYS A 252 23.87 24.19 -13.40
N TRP A 253 23.77 22.87 -13.39
CA TRP A 253 22.80 22.12 -12.59
C TRP A 253 23.11 22.12 -11.09
N VAL A 254 24.40 22.04 -10.72
CA VAL A 254 24.85 22.20 -9.33
C VAL A 254 24.67 23.66 -8.86
N LEU A 255 25.06 24.63 -9.69
CA LEU A 255 24.97 26.06 -9.40
C LEU A 255 23.53 26.58 -9.30
N SER A 256 22.57 25.99 -10.04
CA SER A 256 21.16 26.39 -10.02
C SER A 256 20.39 25.89 -8.80
N GLY A 257 20.99 25.03 -7.96
CA GLY A 257 20.28 24.36 -6.85
C GLY A 257 19.32 23.26 -7.29
N ALA A 258 19.24 22.96 -8.61
CA ALA A 258 18.39 21.91 -9.18
C ALA A 258 18.80 20.49 -8.74
N TRP A 259 19.98 20.33 -8.15
CA TRP A 259 20.42 19.08 -7.52
C TRP A 259 19.49 18.62 -6.40
N LYS A 260 18.78 19.53 -5.72
CA LYS A 260 17.75 19.19 -4.73
C LYS A 260 16.54 18.49 -5.35
N ALA A 261 16.28 18.72 -6.64
CA ALA A 261 15.25 18.05 -7.41
C ALA A 261 15.75 16.76 -8.07
N GLY A 262 16.93 16.24 -7.72
CA GLY A 262 17.50 14.98 -8.24
C GLY A 262 17.91 15.03 -9.72
N PRO A 263 18.89 14.22 -10.15
CA PRO A 263 19.35 14.21 -11.53
C PRO A 263 18.29 13.61 -12.47
N PRO A 264 18.21 14.05 -13.73
CA PRO A 264 17.23 13.57 -14.72
C PRO A 264 17.22 12.04 -14.92
N ILE A 265 18.35 11.37 -14.70
CA ILE A 265 18.42 9.90 -14.76
C ILE A 265 17.45 9.21 -13.80
N VAL A 266 17.11 9.84 -12.67
CA VAL A 266 16.21 9.26 -11.66
C VAL A 266 14.77 9.23 -12.18
N SER A 267 14.32 10.25 -12.91
CA SER A 267 12.97 10.24 -13.50
C SER A 267 12.87 9.22 -14.63
N ILE A 268 13.94 9.04 -15.40
CA ILE A 268 14.04 7.99 -16.44
C ILE A 268 14.03 6.61 -15.80
N LEU A 269 14.87 6.36 -14.79
CA LEU A 269 14.90 5.09 -14.06
C LEU A 269 13.54 4.79 -13.43
N MET A 270 12.93 5.78 -12.77
CA MET A 270 11.60 5.64 -12.19
C MET A 270 10.53 5.34 -13.23
N ARG A 271 10.54 6.02 -14.38
CA ARG A 271 9.58 5.70 -15.44
C ARG A 271 9.84 4.30 -15.98
N SER A 272 11.08 3.99 -16.35
CA SER A 272 11.45 2.68 -16.89
C SER A 272 11.10 1.53 -15.93
N ALA A 273 11.25 1.75 -14.63
CA ALA A 273 10.94 0.78 -13.59
C ALA A 273 9.45 0.72 -13.23
N THR A 274 8.63 1.70 -13.63
CA THR A 274 7.18 1.75 -13.34
C THR A 274 6.32 1.67 -14.61
N ILE A 275 6.91 1.34 -15.76
CA ILE A 275 6.17 0.97 -16.96
C ILE A 275 5.40 -0.30 -16.61
N THR A 276 4.12 -0.12 -16.37
CA THR A 276 3.14 -1.19 -16.24
C THR A 276 2.30 -1.19 -17.50
N THR A 277 1.92 -2.37 -17.97
CA THR A 277 1.03 -2.46 -19.13
C THR A 277 -0.37 -1.97 -18.74
N ASP A 278 -1.09 -1.37 -19.68
CA ASP A 278 -2.48 -0.94 -19.43
C ASP A 278 -3.34 -2.12 -18.94
N ALA A 279 -3.09 -3.33 -19.47
CA ALA A 279 -3.75 -4.56 -19.05
C ALA A 279 -3.50 -4.94 -17.57
N GLU A 280 -2.28 -4.77 -17.06
CA GLU A 280 -1.97 -5.04 -15.65
C GLU A 280 -2.59 -4.01 -14.72
N MET A 281 -2.64 -2.74 -15.15
CA MET A 281 -3.29 -1.67 -14.40
C MET A 281 -4.81 -1.92 -14.34
N ASP A 282 -5.43 -2.28 -15.46
CA ASP A 282 -6.84 -2.63 -15.55
C ASP A 282 -7.18 -3.85 -14.70
N GLN A 283 -6.35 -4.90 -14.75
CA GLN A 283 -6.53 -6.08 -13.90
C GLN A 283 -6.45 -5.72 -12.41
N SER A 284 -5.53 -4.84 -12.03
CA SER A 284 -5.38 -4.40 -10.64
C SER A 284 -6.59 -3.56 -10.21
N ARG A 285 -7.09 -2.67 -11.07
CA ARG A 285 -8.30 -1.89 -10.79
C ARG A 285 -9.55 -2.75 -10.71
N ALA A 286 -9.70 -3.72 -11.61
CA ALA A 286 -10.84 -4.64 -11.65
C ALA A 286 -10.94 -5.55 -10.42
N ALA A 287 -9.85 -5.73 -9.66
CA ALA A 287 -9.88 -6.48 -8.41
C ALA A 287 -10.47 -5.68 -7.22
N ALA A 288 -10.57 -4.35 -7.34
CA ALA A 288 -11.25 -3.50 -6.37
C ALA A 288 -12.75 -3.42 -6.68
N ASP A 289 -13.58 -3.55 -5.64
CA ASP A 289 -15.04 -3.45 -5.77
C ASP A 289 -15.51 -1.99 -5.70
N VAL A 290 -14.75 -1.15 -4.99
CA VAL A 290 -14.90 0.30 -4.97
C VAL A 290 -13.55 0.91 -5.32
N LEU A 291 -13.46 1.54 -6.50
CA LEU A 291 -12.24 2.18 -6.96
C LEU A 291 -12.33 3.70 -6.74
N ILE A 292 -11.40 4.24 -5.96
CA ILE A 292 -11.27 5.66 -5.70
C ILE A 292 -10.07 6.17 -6.50
N LEU A 293 -10.32 7.16 -7.36
CA LEU A 293 -9.33 7.79 -8.23
C LEU A 293 -9.20 9.28 -7.90
N PRO A 294 -8.37 9.67 -6.92
CA PRO A 294 -8.15 11.07 -6.60
C PRO A 294 -7.55 11.83 -7.78
N LYS A 295 -8.11 13.00 -8.08
CA LYS A 295 -7.57 13.92 -9.09
C LYS A 295 -6.72 14.97 -8.39
N ILE A 296 -5.40 14.81 -8.51
CA ILE A 296 -4.40 15.72 -7.94
C ILE A 296 -3.78 16.48 -9.11
N GLY A 297 -3.66 17.81 -9.00
CA GLY A 297 -3.06 18.68 -10.00
C GLY A 297 -1.54 18.49 -10.11
N GLY A 298 -0.82 19.51 -10.60
CA GLY A 298 0.61 19.50 -10.93
C GLY A 298 1.62 19.21 -9.80
N THR A 299 1.20 18.59 -8.69
CA THR A 299 2.07 18.15 -7.60
C THR A 299 3.04 17.05 -8.07
N ASP A 300 4.35 17.32 -7.99
CA ASP A 300 5.38 16.30 -8.23
C ASP A 300 5.35 15.25 -7.09
N ILE A 301 5.63 13.98 -7.42
CA ILE A 301 5.73 12.89 -6.44
C ILE A 301 6.82 13.10 -5.37
N ARG A 302 7.71 14.07 -5.55
CA ARG A 302 8.77 14.45 -4.60
C ARG A 302 8.51 15.78 -3.90
N ASP A 303 7.40 16.44 -4.19
CA ASP A 303 7.00 17.64 -3.46
C ASP A 303 6.35 17.25 -2.13
N TRP A 304 7.19 16.82 -1.18
CA TRP A 304 6.74 16.33 0.12
C TRP A 304 6.04 17.39 0.99
N LYS A 305 6.15 18.67 0.63
CA LYS A 305 5.48 19.78 1.32
C LYS A 305 4.04 20.00 0.85
N ALA A 306 3.69 19.54 -0.35
CA ALA A 306 2.35 19.57 -0.88
C ALA A 306 1.47 18.50 -0.22
N TYR A 307 1.11 18.73 1.05
CA TYR A 307 0.31 17.80 1.85
C TYR A 307 -1.19 18.04 1.69
N ASN A 308 -1.64 19.28 1.86
CA ASN A 308 -3.06 19.60 2.00
C ASN A 308 -3.88 19.33 0.71
N GLU A 309 -3.33 19.64 -0.47
CA GLU A 309 -4.04 19.43 -1.74
C GLU A 309 -4.31 17.93 -2.02
N PRO A 310 -3.31 17.03 -2.00
CA PRO A 310 -3.58 15.60 -2.16
C PRO A 310 -4.57 15.06 -1.13
N VAL A 311 -4.44 15.45 0.15
CA VAL A 311 -5.35 15.03 1.23
C VAL A 311 -6.79 15.44 0.89
N ALA A 312 -7.02 16.69 0.51
CA ALA A 312 -8.34 17.17 0.12
C ALA A 312 -8.89 16.42 -1.11
N ALA A 313 -8.06 16.20 -2.13
CA ALA A 313 -8.45 15.46 -3.33
C ALA A 313 -8.86 14.01 -3.02
N GLY A 314 -8.13 13.34 -2.13
CA GLY A 314 -8.47 11.99 -1.69
C GLY A 314 -9.75 11.92 -0.87
N TYR A 315 -9.98 12.90 0.00
CA TYR A 315 -11.20 13.01 0.80
C TYR A 315 -12.44 13.21 -0.09
N GLU A 316 -12.40 14.17 -1.02
CA GLU A 316 -13.53 14.45 -1.92
C GLU A 316 -13.78 13.30 -2.89
N ALA A 317 -12.73 12.70 -3.47
CA ALA A 317 -12.89 11.54 -4.34
C ALA A 317 -13.51 10.34 -3.62
N THR A 318 -13.17 10.14 -2.35
CA THR A 318 -13.73 9.05 -1.54
C THR A 318 -15.20 9.31 -1.22
N LYS A 319 -15.55 10.54 -0.84
CA LYS A 319 -16.96 10.90 -0.60
C LYS A 319 -17.82 10.73 -1.84
N ALA A 320 -17.34 11.17 -2.99
CA ALA A 320 -18.03 10.98 -4.26
C ALA A 320 -18.22 9.48 -4.57
N ALA A 321 -17.16 8.68 -4.45
CA ALA A 321 -17.23 7.25 -4.69
C ALA A 321 -18.21 6.53 -3.74
N LEU A 322 -18.27 6.93 -2.47
CA LEU A 322 -19.22 6.35 -1.50
C LEU A 322 -20.66 6.79 -1.77
N ALA A 323 -20.88 8.03 -2.21
CA ALA A 323 -22.22 8.55 -2.54
C ALA A 323 -22.83 7.86 -3.75
N ASP A 324 -21.99 7.44 -4.71
CA ASP A 324 -22.42 6.73 -5.92
C ASP A 324 -22.73 5.23 -5.68
N LEU A 325 -22.49 4.71 -4.47
CA LEU A 325 -22.74 3.30 -4.18
C LEU A 325 -24.24 2.99 -4.04
N PRO A 326 -24.75 1.90 -4.65
CA PRO A 326 -26.15 1.51 -4.51
C PRO A 326 -26.48 0.93 -3.14
N CYS A 327 -25.46 0.57 -2.34
CA CYS A 327 -25.62 0.01 -1.01
C CYS A 327 -24.34 0.25 -0.17
N PRO A 328 -24.40 0.09 1.17
CA PRO A 328 -23.21 0.18 2.01
C PRO A 328 -22.13 -0.82 1.58
N VAL A 329 -20.85 -0.42 1.68
CA VAL A 329 -19.69 -1.21 1.20
C VAL A 329 -19.75 -2.67 1.63
N GLY A 330 -20.03 -2.95 2.91
CA GLY A 330 -20.09 -4.32 3.45
C GLY A 330 -21.14 -5.24 2.80
N ARG A 331 -22.08 -4.67 2.02
CA ARG A 331 -23.11 -5.43 1.27
C ARG A 331 -22.76 -5.63 -0.20
N ILE A 332 -21.66 -5.05 -0.69
CA ILE A 332 -21.22 -5.26 -2.07
C ILE A 332 -20.84 -6.73 -2.24
N ARG A 333 -21.49 -7.39 -3.20
CA ARG A 333 -21.23 -8.79 -3.56
C ARG A 333 -20.78 -8.86 -5.02
N ASN A 334 -19.70 -8.17 -5.35
CA ASN A 334 -19.04 -8.31 -6.65
C ASN A 334 -18.14 -9.55 -6.64
N ARG A 335 -18.76 -10.73 -6.48
CA ARG A 335 -18.15 -11.91 -7.07
C ARG A 335 -18.50 -11.84 -8.55
N PRO A 336 -17.55 -11.89 -9.50
CA PRO A 336 -17.91 -12.51 -10.76
C PRO A 336 -18.48 -13.87 -10.35
N GLY A 337 -19.79 -14.04 -10.56
CA GLY A 337 -20.34 -15.37 -10.63
C GLY A 337 -19.43 -16.15 -11.57
N SER A 338 -19.28 -17.45 -11.31
CA SER A 338 -19.16 -18.40 -12.39
C SER A 338 -20.25 -18.05 -13.41
N GLY A 339 -19.93 -17.14 -14.33
CA GLY A 339 -20.76 -16.87 -15.49
C GLY A 339 -20.94 -18.23 -16.10
N ALA A 340 -22.20 -18.62 -16.26
CA ALA A 340 -22.57 -19.71 -17.13
C ALA A 340 -21.66 -19.61 -18.35
N ILE A 341 -20.72 -20.55 -18.45
CA ILE A 341 -20.16 -20.89 -19.75
C ILE A 341 -21.42 -21.25 -20.51
N ALA A 342 -21.85 -20.36 -21.39
CA ALA A 342 -22.92 -20.65 -22.33
C ALA A 342 -22.56 -22.00 -22.92
N ALA A 343 -23.39 -23.01 -22.62
CA ALA A 343 -23.30 -24.28 -23.29
C ALA A 343 -23.34 -23.94 -24.79
N GLY A 344 -22.21 -24.12 -25.46
CA GLY A 344 -22.17 -24.06 -26.91
C GLY A 344 -23.22 -25.06 -27.43
N PRO A 345 -23.88 -24.74 -28.55
CA PRO A 345 -24.88 -25.65 -29.10
C PRO A 345 -24.22 -27.02 -29.31
N GLU A 346 -24.85 -28.07 -28.78
CA GLU A 346 -24.48 -29.44 -29.08
C GLU A 346 -24.42 -29.62 -30.61
N PRO A 347 -23.41 -30.32 -31.14
CA PRO A 347 -23.42 -30.69 -32.54
C PRO A 347 -24.57 -31.67 -32.75
N THR A 348 -25.65 -31.19 -33.33
CA THR A 348 -26.67 -32.05 -33.95
C THR A 348 -25.98 -32.90 -35.00
N GLY A 349 -26.01 -34.22 -34.79
CA GLY A 349 -25.45 -35.17 -35.74
C GLY A 349 -26.08 -35.08 -37.13
N ALA A 350 -25.22 -35.26 -38.13
CA ALA A 350 -25.46 -35.96 -39.38
C ALA A 350 -24.09 -36.41 -39.91
#